data_AF-A0AAN6Q4U0-F1
#
_entry.id   AF-A0AAN6Q4U0-F1
#
_cell.length_a   1.000
_cell.length_b   1.000
_cell.length_c   1.000
_cell.angle_alpha   90.00
_cell.angle_beta   90.00
_cell.angle_gamma   90.00
#
_symmetry.space_group_name_H-M   'P 1'
#
loop_
_entity.id
_entity.type
_entity.pdbx_description
1 polymer ?
#
loop_
_entity_poly.entity_id
_entity_poly.type
_entity_poly.pdbx_seq_one_letter_code
_entity_poly.pdbx_strand_id
1 'polypeptide(L)'
;MSYDEYLRRIRESHERRAGGLAQGLEQGEGDDELLGDGVPEEMGDEMEDDEEADDEQPESEAEGQDHAFNPAALGLKEINNLAHFGVSSHRPGNGVAELLSDDLDKYWQSDGQQPHLLTIHFLRCVEIRTIRFYVDYNQDESYTPTHIVFYAGTGHHDLIQFAEVPLTNPVGWQDVPIADSGGGADGHSLCCWMVQVLIKENHQNGKDTHIRGIKIYTLDDQSLGTSTAAREPTTRALSTDLDENLGSVLAAQGLPDGSFQELLDAFERHPISTSNLGDSMREPVIR
;
A
#
# COMPACT_ATOMS: atom_id res chain seq x y z
N MET A 1 -10.88 7.63 -15.34
CA MET A 1 -11.47 8.59 -16.30
C MET A 1 -11.88 9.85 -15.52
N SER A 2 -12.41 10.91 -16.14
CA SER A 2 -12.53 12.23 -15.49
C SER A 2 -13.49 12.26 -14.29
N TYR A 3 -12.89 12.22 -13.10
CA TYR A 3 -13.13 13.22 -12.06
C TYR A 3 -11.87 14.09 -12.02
N ASP A 4 -11.93 15.36 -12.43
CA ASP A 4 -11.35 15.72 -13.74
C ASP A 4 -9.93 15.22 -14.13
N GLU A 5 -9.91 14.53 -15.28
CA GLU A 5 -9.03 13.44 -15.73
C GLU A 5 -8.40 12.53 -14.66
N TYR A 6 -9.19 12.11 -13.68
CA TYR A 6 -8.81 11.41 -12.44
C TYR A 6 -7.68 12.16 -11.69
N LEU A 7 -8.03 13.41 -11.39
CA LEU A 7 -7.23 14.51 -10.86
C LEU A 7 -5.93 14.72 -11.66
N ARG A 8 -6.08 14.59 -12.99
CA ARG A 8 -5.08 14.49 -14.05
C ARG A 8 -4.07 13.35 -13.84
N ARG A 9 -4.62 12.14 -13.68
CA ARG A 9 -3.97 10.82 -13.63
C ARG A 9 -3.12 10.55 -12.40
N ILE A 10 -3.62 10.85 -11.19
CA ILE A 10 -2.92 10.79 -9.88
C ILE A 10 -1.51 11.37 -10.00
N ARG A 11 -1.43 12.70 -9.89
CA ARG A 11 -1.13 13.52 -11.07
C ARG A 11 0.11 13.00 -11.84
N GLU A 12 -0.13 12.54 -13.06
CA GLU A 12 0.80 11.85 -13.97
C GLU A 12 1.57 10.64 -13.40
N SER A 13 0.86 9.73 -12.71
CA SER A 13 1.38 8.54 -12.01
C SER A 13 2.51 8.91 -11.04
N HIS A 14 2.18 9.87 -10.18
CA HIS A 14 3.10 10.55 -9.27
C HIS A 14 4.29 11.17 -10.02
N GLU A 15 3.95 12.01 -11.02
CA GLU A 15 4.81 12.61 -12.05
C GLU A 15 6.02 11.74 -12.47
N ARG A 16 5.72 10.47 -12.83
CA ARG A 16 6.60 9.36 -13.29
C ARG A 16 7.24 8.48 -12.21
N ARG A 17 6.99 8.66 -10.91
CA ARG A 17 7.95 8.35 -9.82
C ARG A 17 9.18 9.25 -10.04
N ALA A 18 8.98 10.52 -9.70
CA ALA A 18 9.55 11.65 -10.42
C ALA A 18 11.09 11.80 -10.42
N GLY A 19 11.74 11.22 -11.43
CA GLY A 19 12.91 11.83 -12.09
C GLY A 19 14.30 11.21 -11.86
N GLY A 20 14.49 10.32 -10.88
CA GLY A 20 15.74 9.59 -10.63
C GLY A 20 15.57 8.11 -10.94
N LEU A 21 16.06 7.55 -12.05
CA LEU A 21 17.47 7.19 -12.30
C LEU A 21 18.31 8.17 -13.15
N ALA A 22 17.97 9.46 -13.26
CA ALA A 22 18.70 10.44 -14.10
C ALA A 22 20.14 10.79 -13.66
N GLN A 23 20.81 9.94 -12.87
CA GLN A 23 22.27 9.92 -12.68
C GLN A 23 22.85 8.51 -12.88
N GLY A 24 22.36 7.78 -13.90
CA GLY A 24 22.95 6.53 -14.39
C GLY A 24 24.32 6.72 -15.09
N LEU A 25 25.27 7.34 -14.38
CA LEU A 25 26.71 7.37 -14.63
C LEU A 25 27.16 7.56 -16.10
N GLU A 26 26.92 8.76 -16.65
CA GLU A 26 27.80 9.29 -17.70
C GLU A 26 29.16 9.70 -17.10
N GLN A 27 30.01 8.70 -16.86
CA GLN A 27 31.46 8.81 -17.04
C GLN A 27 32.07 7.40 -17.07
N GLY A 28 32.12 6.83 -18.27
CA GLY A 28 33.19 5.90 -18.59
C GLY A 28 34.39 6.69 -19.07
N GLU A 29 35.51 6.60 -18.35
CA GLU A 29 36.86 6.90 -18.82
C GLU A 29 37.86 6.41 -17.75
N GLY A 30 38.97 5.79 -18.17
CA GLY A 30 40.07 5.42 -17.28
C GLY A 30 40.29 3.93 -17.10
N ASP A 31 40.82 3.27 -18.14
CA ASP A 31 41.66 2.09 -17.93
C ASP A 31 42.89 2.49 -17.09
N ASP A 32 43.31 1.65 -16.14
CA ASP A 32 44.75 1.38 -16.01
C ASP A 32 44.99 -0.05 -15.53
N GLU A 33 46.03 -0.66 -16.08
CA GLU A 33 46.43 -2.05 -15.83
C GLU A 33 47.54 -2.14 -14.76
N LEU A 34 48.02 -3.36 -14.56
CA LEU A 34 49.37 -3.73 -14.10
C LEU A 34 49.65 -3.94 -12.59
N LEU A 35 49.67 -5.24 -12.25
CA LEU A 35 50.81 -6.02 -11.72
C LEU A 35 51.57 -5.54 -10.46
N GLY A 36 51.91 -6.50 -9.58
CA GLY A 36 53.15 -6.36 -8.79
C GLY A 36 53.29 -7.20 -7.52
N ASP A 37 53.38 -8.52 -7.71
CA ASP A 37 54.12 -9.52 -6.91
C ASP A 37 55.15 -9.01 -5.84
N GLY A 38 55.26 -9.71 -4.70
CA GLY A 38 56.29 -9.39 -3.69
C GLY A 38 56.13 -9.98 -2.28
N VAL A 39 56.23 -11.31 -2.13
CA VAL A 39 56.54 -11.96 -0.82
C VAL A 39 57.96 -12.49 -0.86
N PRO A 40 58.75 -12.31 0.23
CA PRO A 40 59.43 -13.48 0.80
C PRO A 40 59.44 -13.53 2.34
N GLU A 41 59.58 -14.76 2.84
CA GLU A 41 59.85 -15.19 4.23
C GLU A 41 61.28 -14.76 4.68
N GLU A 42 61.83 -14.94 5.89
CA GLU A 42 61.59 -15.80 7.08
C GLU A 42 61.74 -14.91 8.37
N MET A 43 61.83 -15.32 9.66
CA MET A 43 61.91 -16.60 10.38
C MET A 43 61.57 -16.40 11.89
N GLY A 44 61.01 -17.41 12.57
CA GLY A 44 61.25 -17.78 13.99
C GLY A 44 60.92 -16.82 15.15
N ASP A 45 59.96 -17.20 16.01
CA ASP A 45 60.27 -17.89 17.29
C ASP A 45 58.99 -18.45 17.96
N GLU A 46 59.15 -19.49 18.77
CA GLU A 46 58.08 -20.14 19.55
C GLU A 46 57.88 -19.43 20.90
N MET A 47 56.63 -19.28 21.39
CA MET A 47 56.24 -19.59 22.79
C MET A 47 54.74 -19.38 23.07
N GLU A 48 54.16 -20.42 23.67
CA GLU A 48 53.21 -20.49 24.80
C GLU A 48 51.95 -19.58 24.89
N ASP A 49 50.82 -20.29 25.07
CA ASP A 49 49.54 -19.95 25.71
C ASP A 49 49.42 -18.59 26.42
N ASP A 50 48.39 -17.82 26.04
CA ASP A 50 47.23 -17.58 26.92
C ASP A 50 46.01 -17.14 26.06
N GLU A 51 44.84 -17.70 26.38
CA GLU A 51 43.55 -17.23 25.84
C GLU A 51 43.10 -15.93 26.58
N GLU A 52 41.93 -15.37 26.24
CA GLU A 52 41.36 -14.08 26.71
C GLU A 52 41.90 -12.84 25.97
N ALA A 53 41.37 -12.61 24.76
CA ALA A 53 41.45 -11.31 24.07
C ALA A 53 40.03 -10.74 23.91
N ASP A 54 39.85 -9.50 24.39
CA ASP A 54 38.62 -8.69 24.32
C ASP A 54 37.99 -8.70 22.92
N ASP A 55 36.85 -9.37 22.78
CA ASP A 55 36.00 -9.29 21.59
C ASP A 55 35.09 -8.05 21.75
N GLU A 56 35.68 -6.85 21.66
CA GLU A 56 34.96 -5.58 21.53
C GLU A 56 34.24 -5.54 20.16
N GLN A 57 33.17 -6.33 20.04
CA GLN A 57 32.22 -6.19 18.96
C GLN A 57 31.54 -4.83 19.12
N PRO A 58 31.57 -3.94 18.12
CA PRO A 58 30.70 -2.79 18.13
C PRO A 58 29.27 -3.33 17.96
N GLU A 59 28.54 -3.44 19.07
CA GLU A 59 27.11 -3.71 19.05
C GLU A 59 26.46 -2.64 18.17
N SER A 60 26.11 -3.04 16.95
CA SER A 60 25.36 -2.20 16.05
C SER A 60 23.94 -2.14 16.58
N GLU A 61 23.71 -1.23 17.53
CA GLU A 61 22.40 -0.74 17.98
C GLU A 61 21.67 -0.04 16.83
N ALA A 62 21.41 -0.80 15.76
CA ALA A 62 20.31 -0.55 14.84
C ALA A 62 19.01 -1.05 15.49
N GLU A 63 18.78 -0.67 16.75
CA GLU A 63 17.43 -0.64 17.30
C GLU A 63 16.63 0.28 16.37
N GLY A 64 15.76 -0.32 15.56
CA GLY A 64 14.86 0.41 14.69
C GLY A 64 13.98 1.29 15.55
N GLN A 65 14.32 2.58 15.62
CA GLN A 65 13.58 3.58 16.36
C GLN A 65 12.20 3.75 15.72
N ASP A 66 11.25 2.90 16.13
CA ASP A 66 9.83 3.14 15.91
C ASP A 66 9.47 4.40 16.70
N HIS A 67 9.64 5.54 16.04
CA HIS A 67 9.15 6.85 16.46
C HIS A 67 7.62 6.73 16.58
N ALA A 68 7.18 6.27 17.75
CA ALA A 68 5.84 5.74 18.01
C ALA A 68 4.77 6.48 17.22
N PHE A 69 4.34 5.87 16.11
CA PHE A 69 3.42 6.50 15.16
C PHE A 69 2.08 6.75 15.87
N ASN A 70 1.88 7.99 16.30
CA ASN A 70 0.70 8.42 17.01
C ASN A 70 -0.22 9.17 16.03
N PRO A 71 -1.20 8.49 15.40
CA PRO A 71 -2.05 9.12 14.40
C PRO A 71 -2.80 10.33 14.98
N ALA A 72 -3.30 10.25 16.22
CA ALA A 72 -4.03 11.35 16.84
C ALA A 72 -3.15 12.60 17.03
N ALA A 73 -1.87 12.45 17.39
CA ALA A 73 -0.93 13.57 17.49
C ALA A 73 -0.58 14.20 16.14
N LEU A 74 -0.70 13.43 15.05
CA LEU A 74 -0.53 13.88 13.67
C LEU A 74 -1.83 14.44 13.05
N GLY A 75 -2.92 14.51 13.82
CA GLY A 75 -4.24 14.90 13.29
C GLY A 75 -4.82 13.89 12.30
N LEU A 76 -4.47 12.61 12.44
CA LEU A 76 -4.90 11.51 11.58
C LEU A 76 -6.00 10.67 12.22
N LYS A 77 -6.95 10.26 11.39
CA LYS A 77 -8.07 9.37 11.75
C LYS A 77 -8.10 8.15 10.86
N GLU A 78 -8.18 6.96 11.46
CA GLU A 78 -8.32 5.69 10.72
C GLU A 78 -9.69 5.61 10.04
N ILE A 79 -9.73 5.14 8.79
CA ILE A 79 -10.94 5.04 7.95
C ILE A 79 -11.18 3.64 7.37
N ASN A 80 -10.53 2.61 7.93
CA ASN A 80 -10.75 1.22 7.56
C ASN A 80 -12.25 0.84 7.64
N ASN A 81 -12.97 1.32 8.65
CA ASN A 81 -14.41 1.09 8.82
C ASN A 81 -15.32 1.78 7.77
N LEU A 82 -14.77 2.64 6.90
CA LEU A 82 -15.49 3.27 5.79
C LEU A 82 -15.32 2.52 4.47
N ALA A 83 -14.51 1.45 4.46
CA ALA A 83 -14.21 0.65 3.27
C ALA A 83 -14.72 -0.79 3.38
N HIS A 84 -15.03 -1.36 2.22
CA HIS A 84 -15.14 -2.79 2.01
C HIS A 84 -13.80 -3.34 1.48
N PHE A 85 -13.25 -4.33 2.16
CA PHE A 85 -11.99 -4.99 1.79
C PHE A 85 -12.28 -6.37 1.18
N GLY A 86 -11.58 -6.73 0.11
CA GLY A 86 -11.66 -8.04 -0.53
C GLY A 86 -10.30 -8.49 -1.06
N VAL A 87 -10.04 -9.80 -1.07
CA VAL A 87 -8.76 -10.39 -1.48
C VAL A 87 -8.95 -11.37 -2.65
N SER A 88 -7.92 -11.56 -3.49
CA SER A 88 -8.01 -12.48 -4.65
C SER A 88 -8.24 -13.94 -4.25
N SER A 89 -7.67 -14.33 -3.11
CA SER A 89 -7.77 -15.66 -2.52
C SER A 89 -7.38 -15.56 -1.04
N HIS A 90 -7.83 -16.50 -0.23
CA HIS A 90 -7.32 -16.65 1.13
C HIS A 90 -7.46 -18.08 1.64
N ARG A 91 -6.64 -18.46 2.62
CA ARG A 91 -6.87 -19.69 3.40
C ARG A 91 -8.05 -19.52 4.37
N PRO A 92 -8.79 -20.59 4.68
CA PRO A 92 -9.84 -20.55 5.70
C PRO A 92 -9.27 -20.12 7.05
N GLY A 93 -9.77 -19.01 7.62
CA GLY A 93 -9.28 -18.45 8.88
C GLY A 93 -8.08 -17.50 8.76
N ASN A 94 -7.65 -17.15 7.55
CA ASN A 94 -6.57 -16.19 7.28
C ASN A 94 -6.98 -15.24 6.14
N GLY A 95 -8.12 -14.55 6.28
CA GLY A 95 -8.70 -13.66 5.29
C GLY A 95 -8.66 -12.18 5.69
N VAL A 96 -9.68 -11.44 5.24
CA VAL A 96 -9.81 -9.99 5.49
C VAL A 96 -9.99 -9.65 6.97
N ALA A 97 -10.65 -10.52 7.75
CA ALA A 97 -10.87 -10.29 9.17
C ALA A 97 -9.56 -10.29 9.97
N GLU A 98 -8.63 -11.16 9.60
CA GLU A 98 -7.30 -11.26 10.21
C GLU A 98 -6.42 -10.07 9.80
N LEU A 99 -6.45 -9.66 8.52
CA LEU A 99 -5.74 -8.49 7.99
C LEU A 99 -6.15 -7.14 8.64
N LEU A 100 -7.39 -7.05 9.13
CA LEU A 100 -7.93 -5.86 9.80
C LEU A 100 -7.89 -5.97 11.33
N SER A 101 -7.23 -6.99 11.88
CA SER A 101 -7.04 -7.14 13.33
C SER A 101 -5.94 -6.20 13.84
N ASP A 102 -6.07 -5.72 15.08
CA ASP A 102 -4.95 -5.10 15.81
C ASP A 102 -3.94 -6.12 16.34
N ASP A 103 -4.25 -7.42 16.19
CA ASP A 103 -3.43 -8.56 16.61
C ASP A 103 -2.46 -8.98 15.50
N LEU A 104 -1.19 -8.61 15.65
CA LEU A 104 -0.13 -8.82 14.64
C LEU A 104 0.34 -10.27 14.51
N ASP A 105 -0.11 -11.18 15.38
CA ASP A 105 0.07 -12.63 15.22
C ASP A 105 -0.89 -13.20 14.15
N LYS A 106 -1.92 -12.44 13.77
CA LYS A 106 -2.86 -12.78 12.69
C LYS A 106 -2.44 -12.15 11.36
N TYR A 107 -2.88 -12.76 10.27
CA TYR A 107 -2.55 -12.33 8.92
C TYR A 107 -3.57 -12.84 7.90
N TRP A 108 -3.74 -12.06 6.82
CA TRP A 108 -4.23 -12.61 5.56
C TRP A 108 -3.14 -13.50 4.96
N GLN A 109 -3.51 -14.73 4.60
CA GLN A 109 -2.68 -15.65 3.82
C GLN A 109 -3.39 -15.94 2.50
N SER A 110 -2.77 -15.60 1.37
CA SER A 110 -3.31 -15.97 0.05
C SER A 110 -3.31 -17.49 -0.17
N ASP A 111 -4.11 -17.97 -1.11
CA ASP A 111 -4.08 -19.37 -1.56
C ASP A 111 -4.48 -19.45 -3.04
N GLY A 112 -3.61 -18.92 -3.90
CA GLY A 112 -3.98 -18.57 -5.27
C GLY A 112 -2.83 -18.59 -6.27
N GLN A 113 -3.11 -18.10 -7.47
CA GLN A 113 -2.09 -17.78 -8.47
C GLN A 113 -1.64 -16.33 -8.30
N GLN A 114 -0.35 -16.07 -8.47
CA GLN A 114 0.21 -14.72 -8.46
C GLN A 114 -0.22 -13.93 -9.71
N PRO A 115 -0.33 -12.59 -9.64
CA PRO A 115 -0.16 -11.75 -8.45
C PRO A 115 -1.34 -11.83 -7.49
N HIS A 116 -1.09 -11.68 -6.18
CA HIS A 116 -2.14 -11.64 -5.17
C HIS A 116 -2.71 -10.23 -5.06
N LEU A 117 -4.03 -10.12 -4.86
CA LEU A 117 -4.72 -8.83 -4.86
C LEU A 117 -5.38 -8.58 -3.50
N LEU A 118 -5.28 -7.34 -3.03
CA LEU A 118 -6.14 -6.76 -2.00
C LEU A 118 -6.83 -5.54 -2.60
N THR A 119 -8.16 -5.55 -2.66
CA THR A 119 -8.97 -4.45 -3.20
C THR A 119 -9.77 -3.81 -2.07
N ILE A 120 -9.76 -2.49 -2.03
CA ILE A 120 -10.29 -1.66 -0.95
C ILE A 120 -11.24 -0.64 -1.57
N HIS A 121 -12.53 -0.72 -1.23
CA HIS A 121 -13.60 0.05 -1.85
C HIS A 121 -14.24 1.00 -0.84
N PHE A 122 -14.30 2.29 -1.16
CA PHE A 122 -15.01 3.31 -0.40
C PHE A 122 -16.32 3.67 -1.11
N LEU A 123 -17.41 3.81 -0.35
CA LEU A 123 -18.72 4.20 -0.89
C LEU A 123 -18.75 5.64 -1.43
N ARG A 124 -17.82 6.47 -0.99
CA ARG A 124 -17.66 7.89 -1.35
C ARG A 124 -16.19 8.16 -1.65
N CYS A 125 -15.90 9.26 -2.34
CA CYS A 125 -14.53 9.75 -2.45
C CYS A 125 -13.98 10.00 -1.04
N VAL A 126 -12.79 9.49 -0.75
CA VAL A 126 -12.06 9.73 0.50
C VAL A 126 -10.74 10.42 0.18
N GLU A 127 -10.31 11.33 1.07
CA GLU A 127 -8.97 11.93 1.00
C GLU A 127 -8.02 11.10 1.88
N ILE A 128 -7.27 10.18 1.28
CA ILE A 128 -6.32 9.33 2.00
C ILE A 128 -5.02 10.10 2.22
N ARG A 129 -4.62 10.21 3.50
CA ARG A 129 -3.37 10.85 3.92
C ARG A 129 -2.21 9.88 4.07
N THR A 130 -2.47 8.70 4.61
CA THR A 130 -1.45 7.68 4.90
C THR A 130 -2.06 6.30 4.78
N ILE A 131 -1.33 5.35 4.18
CA ILE A 131 -1.62 3.92 4.26
C ILE A 131 -0.37 3.28 4.85
N ARG A 132 -0.55 2.46 5.88
CA ARG A 132 0.51 1.63 6.48
C ARG A 132 0.11 0.17 6.39
N PHE A 133 1.08 -0.72 6.21
CA PHE A 133 0.84 -2.17 6.27
C PHE A 133 1.94 -2.85 7.10
N TYR A 134 1.62 -3.98 7.74
CA TYR A 134 2.57 -4.72 8.57
C TYR A 134 3.00 -6.02 7.90
N VAL A 135 4.31 -6.25 7.87
CA VAL A 135 4.99 -7.47 7.41
C VAL A 135 6.16 -7.77 8.34
N ASP A 136 6.52 -9.04 8.51
CA ASP A 136 7.65 -9.43 9.35
C ASP A 136 8.41 -10.61 8.73
N TYR A 137 9.54 -10.29 8.10
CA TYR A 137 10.41 -11.28 7.46
C TYR A 137 10.87 -12.40 8.40
N ASN A 138 11.07 -12.11 9.68
CA ASN A 138 11.57 -13.09 10.64
C ASN A 138 10.50 -14.13 11.02
N GLN A 139 9.22 -13.79 10.87
CA GLN A 139 8.09 -14.68 11.13
C GLN A 139 7.52 -15.31 9.86
N ASP A 140 7.55 -14.59 8.74
CA ASP A 140 6.86 -14.97 7.51
C ASP A 140 7.81 -15.59 6.45
N GLU A 141 9.13 -15.41 6.56
CA GLU A 141 10.13 -15.95 5.63
C GLU A 141 9.72 -15.78 4.15
N SER A 142 9.50 -16.87 3.41
CA SER A 142 9.06 -16.89 2.01
C SER A 142 7.66 -16.30 1.77
N TYR A 143 6.80 -16.18 2.78
CA TYR A 143 5.50 -15.54 2.66
C TYR A 143 5.59 -14.00 2.66
N THR A 144 6.77 -13.44 2.94
CA THR A 144 7.00 -11.98 2.99
C THR A 144 7.10 -11.40 1.57
N PRO A 145 6.29 -10.39 1.20
CA PRO A 145 6.45 -9.68 -0.08
C PRO A 145 7.85 -9.09 -0.27
N THR A 146 8.39 -9.17 -1.49
CA THR A 146 9.53 -8.38 -1.96
C THR A 146 9.09 -7.19 -2.82
N HIS A 147 7.91 -7.27 -3.44
CA HIS A 147 7.46 -6.27 -4.41
C HIS A 147 5.95 -6.08 -4.32
N ILE A 148 5.52 -4.92 -3.79
CA ILE A 148 4.11 -4.52 -3.71
C ILE A 148 3.86 -3.29 -4.59
N VAL A 149 2.78 -3.31 -5.36
CA VAL A 149 2.38 -2.21 -6.25
C VAL A 149 1.00 -1.71 -5.84
N PHE A 150 0.83 -0.39 -5.74
CA PHE A 150 -0.43 0.22 -5.33
C PHE A 150 -1.05 1.04 -6.47
N TYR A 151 -2.32 0.77 -6.72
CA TYR A 151 -3.18 1.46 -7.67
C TYR A 151 -4.33 2.13 -6.92
N ALA A 152 -4.84 3.23 -7.46
CA ALA A 152 -6.10 3.80 -7.01
C ALA A 152 -6.95 4.20 -8.21
N GLY A 153 -8.27 4.28 -8.03
CA GLY A 153 -9.23 4.53 -9.11
C GLY A 153 -10.55 5.13 -8.63
N THR A 154 -11.42 5.41 -9.60
CA THR A 154 -12.86 5.56 -9.35
C THR A 154 -13.57 4.19 -9.40
N GLY A 155 -12.97 3.22 -10.10
CA GLY A 155 -13.32 1.80 -10.05
C GLY A 155 -12.31 0.92 -10.80
N HIS A 156 -12.64 -0.36 -10.98
CA HIS A 156 -11.73 -1.38 -11.56
C HIS A 156 -11.20 -1.03 -12.96
N HIS A 157 -11.95 -0.27 -13.76
CA HIS A 157 -11.62 0.02 -15.16
C HIS A 157 -10.74 1.26 -15.34
N ASP A 158 -10.42 2.00 -14.27
CA ASP A 158 -9.62 3.22 -14.34
C ASP A 158 -8.57 3.36 -13.23
N LEU A 159 -8.13 2.22 -12.69
CA LEU A 159 -7.00 2.12 -11.78
C LEU A 159 -5.72 2.73 -12.39
N ILE A 160 -5.06 3.59 -11.62
CA ILE A 160 -3.78 4.22 -11.94
C ILE A 160 -2.79 3.88 -10.83
N GLN A 161 -1.61 3.40 -11.20
CA GLN A 161 -0.53 3.09 -10.26
C GLN A 161 -0.01 4.38 -9.62
N PHE A 162 -0.04 4.48 -8.29
CA PHE A 162 0.45 5.64 -7.55
C PHE A 162 1.72 5.35 -6.74
N ALA A 163 1.89 4.11 -6.25
CA ALA A 163 3.08 3.71 -5.51
C ALA A 163 3.60 2.33 -5.92
N GLU A 164 4.86 2.08 -5.57
CA GLU A 164 5.59 0.82 -5.73
C GLU A 164 6.57 0.72 -4.57
N VAL A 165 6.53 -0.39 -3.84
CA VAL A 165 7.29 -0.59 -2.60
C VAL A 165 8.12 -1.86 -2.77
N PRO A 166 9.40 -1.74 -3.16
CA PRO A 166 10.35 -2.84 -3.03
C PRO A 166 10.71 -3.02 -1.55
N LEU A 167 10.80 -4.28 -1.12
CA LEU A 167 11.05 -4.67 0.26
C LEU A 167 12.22 -5.65 0.32
N THR A 168 13.08 -5.50 1.32
CA THR A 168 14.23 -6.38 1.55
C THR A 168 14.28 -6.70 3.04
N ASN A 169 13.93 -7.93 3.40
CA ASN A 169 13.79 -8.41 4.77
C ASN A 169 13.02 -7.44 5.70
N PRO A 170 11.82 -6.94 5.30
CA PRO A 170 11.12 -5.91 6.06
C PRO A 170 10.59 -6.45 7.39
N VAL A 171 10.62 -5.60 8.43
CA VAL A 171 10.04 -5.89 9.75
C VAL A 171 9.29 -4.66 10.22
N GLY A 172 8.07 -4.85 10.72
CA GLY A 172 7.25 -3.78 11.29
C GLY A 172 6.33 -3.07 10.29
N TRP A 173 5.79 -1.92 10.71
CA TRP A 173 4.92 -1.09 9.89
C TRP A 173 5.69 -0.40 8.76
N GLN A 174 5.25 -0.66 7.53
CA GLN A 174 5.74 -0.05 6.31
C GLN A 174 4.78 1.05 5.84
N ASP A 175 5.31 2.22 5.47
CA ASP A 175 4.53 3.35 4.97
C ASP A 175 4.45 3.35 3.44
N VAL A 176 3.24 3.51 2.88
CA VAL A 176 3.03 3.65 1.44
C VAL A 176 3.28 5.11 1.02
N PRO A 177 4.14 5.38 0.03
CA PRO A 177 4.41 6.75 -0.41
C PRO A 177 3.18 7.33 -1.14
N ILE A 178 2.41 8.16 -0.43
CA ILE A 178 1.17 8.80 -0.91
C ILE A 178 1.31 10.31 -1.09
N ALA A 179 2.18 10.96 -0.31
CA ALA A 179 2.38 12.40 -0.33
C ALA A 179 2.62 12.88 -1.76
N ASP A 180 1.92 13.95 -2.19
CA ASP A 180 1.93 14.54 -3.54
C ASP A 180 1.19 13.75 -4.64
N SER A 181 0.44 12.69 -4.32
CA SER A 181 -0.46 12.02 -5.28
C SER A 181 -1.50 12.98 -5.89
N GLY A 182 -1.80 14.08 -5.18
CA GLY A 182 -2.57 15.21 -5.67
C GLY A 182 -4.07 14.94 -5.78
N GLY A 183 -4.85 15.54 -4.89
CA GLY A 183 -6.30 15.52 -5.05
C GLY A 183 -7.11 16.09 -3.89
N GLY A 184 -6.60 15.98 -2.67
CA GLY A 184 -7.25 16.53 -1.49
C GLY A 184 -7.24 18.05 -1.44
N ALA A 185 -8.02 18.62 -0.51
CA ALA A 185 -8.06 20.07 -0.28
C ALA A 185 -6.69 20.67 0.13
N ASP A 186 -5.80 19.83 0.65
CA ASP A 186 -4.42 20.16 1.02
C ASP A 186 -3.40 20.02 -0.13
N GLY A 187 -3.81 19.47 -1.28
CA GLY A 187 -2.94 19.21 -2.44
C GLY A 187 -2.02 17.97 -2.31
N HIS A 188 -1.95 17.34 -1.14
CA HIS A 188 -0.99 16.27 -0.84
C HIS A 188 -1.67 14.92 -0.56
N SER A 189 -2.99 14.90 -0.30
CA SER A 189 -3.76 13.68 -0.04
C SER A 189 -4.30 13.03 -1.32
N LEU A 190 -4.37 11.70 -1.34
CA LEU A 190 -4.87 10.88 -2.46
C LEU A 190 -6.40 10.80 -2.41
N CYS A 191 -7.07 11.37 -3.41
CA CYS A 191 -8.52 11.27 -3.56
C CYS A 191 -8.92 10.08 -4.44
N CYS A 192 -9.61 9.10 -3.85
CA CYS A 192 -10.04 7.90 -4.57
C CYS A 192 -11.34 7.30 -4.01
N TRP A 193 -11.96 6.41 -4.80
CA TRP A 193 -13.03 5.50 -4.35
C TRP A 193 -12.53 4.06 -4.19
N MET A 194 -11.39 3.74 -4.81
CA MET A 194 -10.81 2.41 -4.81
C MET A 194 -9.30 2.51 -4.63
N VAL A 195 -8.74 1.63 -3.80
CA VAL A 195 -7.31 1.27 -3.78
C VAL A 195 -7.20 -0.21 -4.12
N GLN A 196 -6.25 -0.59 -4.97
CA GLN A 196 -5.91 -1.97 -5.26
C GLN A 196 -4.41 -2.17 -5.04
N VAL A 197 -4.08 -3.18 -4.24
CA VAL A 197 -2.72 -3.59 -3.88
C VAL A 197 -2.41 -4.88 -4.60
N LEU A 198 -1.38 -4.88 -5.44
CA LEU A 198 -0.81 -6.05 -6.10
C LEU A 198 0.44 -6.50 -5.33
N ILE A 199 0.42 -7.71 -4.78
CA ILE A 199 1.63 -8.39 -4.33
C ILE A 199 2.12 -9.21 -5.53
N LYS A 200 3.24 -8.78 -6.11
CA LYS A 200 3.79 -9.38 -7.34
C LYS A 200 4.72 -10.55 -7.03
N GLU A 201 5.60 -10.36 -6.05
CA GLU A 201 6.72 -11.25 -5.75
C GLU A 201 6.96 -11.29 -4.23
N ASN A 202 7.42 -12.44 -3.75
CA ASN A 202 7.75 -12.71 -2.35
C ASN A 202 9.18 -13.23 -2.21
N HIS A 203 9.72 -13.21 -0.99
CA HIS A 203 11.05 -13.69 -0.68
C HIS A 203 11.17 -15.19 -1.03
N GLN A 204 12.38 -15.64 -1.39
CA GLN A 204 12.68 -17.05 -1.69
C GLN A 204 11.76 -17.70 -2.75
N ASN A 205 11.17 -16.89 -3.65
CA ASN A 205 10.14 -17.32 -4.61
C ASN A 205 8.91 -17.98 -3.96
N GLY A 206 8.53 -17.53 -2.77
CA GLY A 206 7.32 -18.00 -2.09
C GLY A 206 6.06 -17.81 -2.93
N LYS A 207 5.20 -18.83 -2.94
CA LYS A 207 3.96 -18.87 -3.75
C LYS A 207 2.91 -17.91 -3.21
N ASP A 208 2.65 -17.96 -1.91
CA ASP A 208 1.56 -17.27 -1.23
C ASP A 208 2.12 -16.18 -0.31
N THR A 209 1.34 -15.12 -0.04
CA THR A 209 1.77 -13.95 0.75
C THR A 209 1.11 -13.93 2.13
N HIS A 210 1.83 -13.40 3.11
CA HIS A 210 1.27 -12.93 4.39
C HIS A 210 1.25 -11.39 4.43
N ILE A 211 0.15 -10.81 4.93
CA ILE A 211 0.08 -9.41 5.36
C ILE A 211 -0.66 -9.41 6.71
N ARG A 212 -0.01 -8.90 7.76
CA ARG A 212 -0.49 -8.98 9.16
C ARG A 212 -1.43 -7.84 9.57
N GLY A 213 -1.31 -6.70 8.90
CA GLY A 213 -2.13 -5.53 9.20
C GLY A 213 -2.16 -4.54 8.04
N ILE A 214 -3.25 -3.79 7.91
CA ILE A 214 -3.33 -2.60 7.05
C ILE A 214 -4.14 -1.50 7.73
N LYS A 215 -3.64 -0.27 7.72
CA LYS A 215 -4.30 0.90 8.31
C LYS A 215 -4.29 2.07 7.36
N ILE A 216 -5.47 2.60 7.07
CA ILE A 216 -5.70 3.73 6.16
C ILE A 216 -6.16 4.92 6.98
N TYR A 217 -5.52 6.07 6.78
CA TYR A 217 -5.77 7.30 7.53
C TYR A 217 -6.18 8.45 6.61
N THR A 218 -7.04 9.32 7.12
CA THR A 218 -7.37 10.65 6.58
C THR A 218 -6.99 11.73 7.62
N LEU A 219 -7.05 13.01 7.24
CA LEU A 219 -6.94 14.11 8.18
C LEU A 219 -8.23 14.25 9.01
N ASP A 220 -8.10 14.47 10.32
CA ASP A 220 -9.25 14.75 11.19
C ASP A 220 -9.54 16.26 11.19
N ASP A 221 -10.63 16.66 10.54
CA ASP A 221 -11.11 18.05 10.48
C ASP A 221 -11.23 18.70 11.87
N GLN A 222 -11.47 17.92 12.93
CA GLN A 222 -11.59 18.45 14.29
C GLN A 222 -10.24 18.77 14.93
N SER A 223 -9.13 18.19 14.45
CA SER A 223 -7.78 18.47 14.96
C SER A 223 -7.21 19.82 14.49
N LEU A 224 -7.70 20.34 13.36
CA LEU A 224 -7.25 21.60 12.74
C LEU A 224 -7.92 22.86 13.33
N GLY A 225 -8.74 22.71 14.38
CA GLY A 225 -9.59 23.75 14.95
C GLY A 225 -8.91 24.96 15.64
N THR A 226 -7.58 25.07 15.62
CA THR A 226 -6.84 26.16 16.31
C THR A 226 -5.77 26.85 15.46
N SER A 227 -6.11 27.38 14.29
CA SER A 227 -5.46 28.60 13.77
C SER A 227 -6.29 29.34 12.72
N THR A 228 -6.16 30.67 12.69
CA THR A 228 -6.72 31.64 11.73
C THR A 228 -8.24 31.75 11.61
N ALA A 229 -8.77 32.85 12.12
CA ALA A 229 -10.11 33.33 11.80
C ALA A 229 -10.18 33.97 10.40
N ALA A 230 -11.42 34.14 9.91
CA ALA A 230 -11.82 34.92 8.73
C ALA A 230 -11.52 34.32 7.33
N ARG A 231 -12.43 33.45 6.87
CA ARG A 231 -12.95 33.48 5.49
C ARG A 231 -14.47 33.31 5.53
N GLU A 232 -15.20 34.12 4.76
CA GLU A 232 -16.67 34.13 4.76
C GLU A 232 -17.26 32.85 4.12
N PRO A 233 -18.46 32.41 4.55
CA PRO A 233 -19.04 31.17 4.09
C PRO A 233 -19.86 31.36 2.81
N THR A 234 -19.34 30.85 1.69
CA THR A 234 -20.19 30.45 0.56
C THR A 234 -20.36 28.93 0.61
N THR A 235 -21.61 28.45 0.58
CA THR A 235 -22.02 27.03 0.66
C THR A 235 -21.73 26.27 1.97
N ARG A 236 -22.47 26.61 3.03
CA ARG A 236 -23.03 25.63 3.99
C ARG A 236 -24.31 25.02 3.37
N ALA A 237 -24.75 23.78 3.65
CA ALA A 237 -24.23 22.69 4.50
C ALA A 237 -24.86 21.35 4.06
N LEU A 238 -24.17 20.23 4.30
CA LEU A 238 -24.73 18.87 4.48
C LEU A 238 -23.71 17.99 5.25
N SER A 239 -23.54 18.21 6.56
CA SER A 239 -22.63 17.39 7.40
C SER A 239 -23.10 17.19 8.84
N THR A 240 -24.34 17.52 9.16
CA THR A 240 -25.03 17.10 10.39
C THR A 240 -26.32 16.37 10.01
N ASP A 241 -26.76 15.45 10.87
CA ASP A 241 -28.07 14.76 10.80
C ASP A 241 -28.20 13.62 9.77
N LEU A 242 -27.22 12.69 9.74
CA LEU A 242 -27.24 11.51 8.84
C LEU A 242 -27.87 10.22 9.42
N ASP A 243 -28.00 10.08 10.75
CA ASP A 243 -28.50 8.81 11.34
C ASP A 243 -30.02 8.64 11.26
N GLU A 244 -30.81 9.72 11.21
CA GLU A 244 -32.29 9.62 11.16
C GLU A 244 -32.87 9.59 9.73
N ASN A 245 -32.08 9.94 8.71
CA ASN A 245 -32.62 10.19 7.36
C ASN A 245 -32.41 9.05 6.35
N LEU A 246 -31.53 8.08 6.63
CA LEU A 246 -31.20 7.02 5.67
C LEU A 246 -32.42 6.13 5.32
N GLY A 247 -33.28 5.84 6.30
CA GLY A 247 -34.52 5.08 6.08
C GLY A 247 -35.60 5.85 5.29
N SER A 248 -35.58 7.19 5.32
CA SER A 248 -36.59 8.00 4.63
C SER A 248 -36.32 8.10 3.12
N VAL A 249 -35.04 8.21 2.75
CA VAL A 249 -34.60 8.39 1.36
C VAL A 249 -34.77 7.10 0.54
N LEU A 250 -34.55 5.93 1.15
CA LEU A 250 -34.75 4.63 0.50
C LEU A 250 -36.25 4.37 0.21
N ALA A 251 -37.12 4.66 1.18
CA ALA A 251 -38.58 4.55 1.01
C ALA A 251 -39.13 5.45 -0.13
N ALA A 252 -38.48 6.59 -0.39
CA ALA A 252 -38.90 7.54 -1.43
C ALA A 252 -38.65 7.07 -2.88
N GLN A 253 -37.82 6.04 -3.10
CA GLN A 253 -37.50 5.52 -4.43
C GLN A 253 -38.15 4.16 -4.75
N GLY A 254 -38.93 3.59 -3.83
CA GLY A 254 -39.77 2.41 -4.09
C GLY A 254 -39.02 1.10 -4.37
N LEU A 255 -37.73 1.02 -4.03
CA LEU A 255 -36.96 -0.22 -4.09
C LEU A 255 -37.21 -1.05 -2.81
N PRO A 256 -37.44 -2.37 -2.91
CA PRO A 256 -37.68 -3.20 -1.75
C PRO A 256 -36.39 -3.42 -0.93
N ASP A 257 -36.54 -3.37 0.40
CA ASP A 257 -35.49 -3.68 1.37
C ASP A 257 -34.97 -5.11 1.15
N GLY A 258 -33.66 -5.25 0.92
CA GLY A 258 -32.97 -6.52 0.67
C GLY A 258 -32.15 -6.56 -0.62
N SER A 259 -32.49 -5.73 -1.62
CA SER A 259 -31.80 -5.70 -2.93
C SER A 259 -30.30 -5.38 -2.86
N PHE A 260 -29.84 -4.64 -1.84
CA PHE A 260 -28.42 -4.38 -1.62
C PHE A 260 -27.66 -5.64 -1.17
N GLN A 261 -28.25 -6.46 -0.29
CA GLN A 261 -27.66 -7.72 0.11
C GLN A 261 -27.65 -8.72 -1.04
N GLU A 262 -28.70 -8.76 -1.88
CA GLU A 262 -28.71 -9.59 -3.09
C GLU A 262 -27.64 -9.16 -4.12
N LEU A 263 -27.32 -7.86 -4.21
CA LEU A 263 -26.24 -7.35 -5.07
C LEU A 263 -24.85 -7.71 -4.52
N LEU A 264 -24.65 -7.65 -3.20
CA LEU A 264 -23.41 -8.10 -2.55
C LEU A 264 -23.21 -9.62 -2.73
N ASP A 265 -24.24 -10.40 -2.38
CA ASP A 265 -24.28 -11.85 -2.59
C ASP A 265 -24.06 -12.24 -4.07
N ALA A 266 -24.60 -11.48 -5.03
CA ALA A 266 -24.38 -11.74 -6.46
C ALA A 266 -22.91 -11.50 -6.88
N PHE A 267 -22.22 -10.55 -6.23
CA PHE A 267 -20.81 -10.29 -6.46
C PHE A 267 -19.93 -11.40 -5.86
N GLU A 268 -20.27 -11.92 -4.67
CA GLU A 268 -19.58 -13.06 -4.05
C GLU A 268 -19.79 -14.38 -4.81
N ARG A 269 -21.00 -14.62 -5.34
CA ARG A 269 -21.32 -15.85 -6.10
C ARG A 269 -20.72 -15.87 -7.51
N HIS A 270 -20.39 -14.70 -8.07
CA HIS A 270 -19.80 -14.57 -9.40
C HIS A 270 -18.59 -13.62 -9.39
N PRO A 271 -17.44 -14.04 -8.83
CA PRO A 271 -16.18 -13.32 -9.02
C PRO A 271 -15.91 -13.20 -10.53
N ILE A 272 -15.58 -11.99 -10.99
CA ILE A 272 -15.30 -11.74 -12.41
C ILE A 272 -13.97 -12.42 -12.77
N SER A 273 -14.07 -13.63 -13.32
CA SER A 273 -12.90 -14.37 -13.79
C SER A 273 -12.23 -13.62 -14.94
N THR A 274 -10.96 -13.25 -14.77
CA THR A 274 -10.13 -12.59 -15.79
C THR A 274 -9.73 -13.53 -16.94
N SER A 275 -10.16 -14.80 -16.89
CA SER A 275 -9.89 -15.84 -17.89
C SER A 275 -10.72 -15.71 -19.18
N ASN A 276 -10.64 -14.57 -19.88
CA ASN A 276 -10.89 -14.49 -21.34
C ASN A 276 -10.49 -13.14 -21.97
N LEU A 277 -9.36 -12.54 -21.54
CA LEU A 277 -8.75 -11.43 -22.28
C LEU A 277 -7.97 -11.96 -23.51
N GLY A 278 -8.70 -12.55 -24.46
CA GLY A 278 -8.15 -13.18 -25.66
C GLY A 278 -9.18 -13.38 -26.76
N ASP A 279 -8.99 -12.66 -27.88
CA ASP A 279 -9.61 -12.86 -29.20
C ASP A 279 -11.15 -12.80 -29.31
N SER A 280 -11.72 -11.58 -29.24
CA SER A 280 -12.96 -11.27 -29.99
C SER A 280 -13.19 -9.77 -30.24
N MET A 281 -12.32 -9.13 -31.03
CA MET A 281 -12.70 -7.93 -31.79
C MET A 281 -12.06 -7.97 -33.19
N ARG A 282 -12.76 -8.60 -34.14
CA ARG A 282 -12.58 -8.33 -35.57
C ARG A 282 -13.66 -7.35 -36.01
N GLU A 283 -13.24 -6.18 -36.49
CA GLU A 283 -14.14 -5.17 -37.03
C GLU A 283 -14.86 -5.68 -38.29
N PRO A 284 -16.13 -5.28 -38.52
CA PRO A 284 -16.84 -5.60 -39.75
C PRO A 284 -16.40 -4.66 -40.89
N VAL A 285 -15.82 -5.24 -41.94
CA VAL A 285 -15.55 -4.52 -43.20
C VAL A 285 -16.87 -4.20 -43.91
N ILE A 286 -17.17 -2.90 -44.06
CA ILE A 286 -18.27 -2.43 -44.90
C ILE A 286 -17.79 -2.38 -46.36
N ARG A 287 -18.59 -2.91 -47.28
CA ARG A 287 -18.48 -2.76 -48.74
C ARG A 287 -19.59 -1.87 -49.26
#